data_AF-A0A345E868-F1
#
_entry.id   AF-A0A345E868-F1
#
_cell.length_a   1.000
_cell.length_b   1.000
_cell.length_c   1.000
_cell.angle_alpha   90.00
_cell.angle_beta   90.00
_cell.angle_gamma   90.00
#
_symmetry.space_group_name_H-M   'P 1'
#
loop_
_entity.id
_entity.type
_entity.pdbx_description
1 polymer ?
#
loop_
_entity_poly.entity_id
_entity_poly.type
_entity_poly.pdbx_seq_one_letter_code
_entity_poly.pdbx_strand_id
1 'polypeptide(L)'
;MAIDREGFLSVRSLSYVNELLEGERELDHDSVSYTQLSRDVSAAFADFARLAMVNDLDLLQLWAAGSNTDALSMSVDDMNSNQFRDWLAAIGLGRTLRMYDDALHTEFEDQFNDRLQKLIEFANEELDDQEFSE
;
A
#
# COMPACT_ATOMS: atom_id res chain seq x y z
N MET A 1 22.36 -14.79 -8.19
CA MET A 1 21.33 -14.04 -8.94
C MET A 1 20.86 -12.95 -8.01
N ALA A 2 21.12 -11.68 -8.31
CA ALA A 2 20.62 -10.58 -7.49
C ALA A 2 19.10 -10.54 -7.68
N ILE A 3 18.36 -10.75 -6.60
CA ILE A 3 16.92 -10.49 -6.60
C ILE A 3 16.80 -8.97 -6.74
N ASP A 4 16.33 -8.52 -7.89
CA ASP A 4 15.96 -7.12 -8.10
C ASP A 4 14.96 -6.77 -6.99
N ARG A 5 15.34 -5.78 -6.18
CA ARG A 5 14.75 -5.62 -4.86
C ARG A 5 13.70 -4.54 -4.93
N GLU A 6 12.43 -4.94 -4.92
CA GLU A 6 11.32 -3.99 -4.97
C GLU A 6 10.90 -3.58 -3.55
N GLY A 7 10.81 -2.28 -3.31
CA GLY A 7 10.36 -1.68 -2.05
C GLY A 7 11.44 -0.89 -1.30
N PHE A 8 11.00 0.01 -0.40
CA PHE A 8 11.90 0.92 0.34
C PHE A 8 12.60 0.27 1.54
N LEU A 9 12.12 -0.88 2.02
CA LEU A 9 12.69 -1.55 3.21
C LEU A 9 13.98 -2.31 2.89
N SER A 10 15.01 -2.11 3.71
CA SER A 10 16.26 -2.89 3.66
C SER A 10 16.02 -4.38 4.02
N VAL A 11 16.97 -5.28 3.70
CA VAL A 11 16.82 -6.73 3.99
C VAL A 11 16.66 -6.93 5.48
N ARG A 12 17.42 -6.16 6.25
CA ARG A 12 17.38 -6.15 7.70
C ARG A 12 16.03 -5.72 8.23
N SER A 13 15.45 -4.65 7.69
CA SER A 13 14.15 -4.15 8.13
C SER A 13 13.02 -5.12 7.77
N LEU A 14 13.06 -5.76 6.60
CA LEU A 14 12.09 -6.81 6.24
C LEU A 14 12.19 -8.02 7.18
N SER A 15 13.40 -8.54 7.43
CA SER A 15 13.61 -9.65 8.38
C SER A 15 13.06 -9.29 9.75
N TYR A 16 13.38 -8.08 10.24
CA TYR A 16 12.91 -7.58 11.52
C TYR A 16 11.38 -7.52 11.59
N VAL A 17 10.73 -6.97 10.57
CA VAL A 17 9.26 -6.88 10.51
C VAL A 17 8.63 -8.27 10.42
N ASN A 18 9.19 -9.20 9.63
CA ASN A 18 8.66 -10.56 9.54
C ASN A 18 8.75 -11.29 10.88
N GLU A 19 9.88 -11.22 11.58
CA GLU A 19 10.06 -11.79 12.91
C GLU A 19 9.06 -11.20 13.93
N LEU A 20 8.71 -9.91 13.82
CA LEU A 20 7.65 -9.28 14.63
C LEU A 20 6.26 -9.83 14.28
N LEU A 21 5.95 -9.99 12.98
CA LEU A 21 4.66 -10.50 12.51
C LEU A 21 4.43 -11.96 12.89
N GLU A 22 5.50 -12.77 12.88
CA GLU A 22 5.49 -14.19 13.26
C GLU A 22 5.52 -14.39 14.79
N GLY A 23 5.72 -13.32 15.57
CA GLY A 23 5.83 -13.38 17.03
C GLY A 23 7.14 -13.99 17.52
N GLU A 24 8.13 -14.15 16.65
CA GLU A 24 9.46 -14.68 16.97
C GLU A 24 10.33 -13.65 17.72
N ARG A 25 9.96 -12.37 17.61
CA ARG A 25 10.62 -11.25 18.29
C ARG A 25 9.59 -10.27 18.84
N GLU A 26 9.91 -9.63 19.96
CA GLU A 26 9.18 -8.47 20.48
C GLU A 26 9.74 -7.15 19.96
N LEU A 27 8.90 -6.11 19.97
CA LEU A 27 9.31 -4.76 19.58
C LEU A 27 10.41 -4.25 20.52
N ASP A 28 11.60 -4.00 19.96
CA ASP A 28 12.78 -3.55 20.69
C ASP A 28 13.30 -2.25 20.07
N HIS A 29 12.99 -1.14 20.74
CA HIS A 29 13.34 0.22 20.32
C HIS A 29 14.86 0.50 20.33
N ASP A 30 15.63 -0.25 21.12
CA ASP A 30 17.08 -0.07 21.25
C ASP A 30 17.86 -0.94 20.25
N SER A 31 17.16 -1.84 19.52
CA SER A 31 17.80 -2.70 18.55
C SER A 31 18.33 -1.94 17.33
N VAL A 32 19.45 -2.43 16.80
CA VAL A 32 20.03 -1.94 15.54
C VAL A 32 19.03 -2.10 14.38
N SER A 33 18.21 -3.14 14.40
CA SER A 33 17.20 -3.40 13.39
C SER A 33 16.05 -2.40 13.45
N TYR A 34 15.57 -2.03 14.64
CA TYR A 34 14.59 -0.97 14.80
C TYR A 34 15.13 0.39 14.35
N THR A 35 16.38 0.70 14.70
CA THR A 35 17.05 1.93 14.21
C THR A 35 17.13 1.94 12.68
N GLN A 36 17.42 0.80 12.05
CA GLN A 36 17.43 0.71 10.59
C GLN A 36 16.04 0.86 9.99
N LEU A 37 15.02 0.23 10.58
CA LEU A 37 13.63 0.37 10.17
C LEU A 37 13.18 1.84 10.20
N SER A 38 13.51 2.58 11.27
CA SER A 38 13.22 4.01 11.39
C SER A 38 13.86 4.83 10.25
N ARG A 39 15.10 4.52 9.87
CA ARG A 39 15.79 5.17 8.75
C ARG A 39 15.13 4.87 7.41
N ASP A 40 14.75 3.62 7.19
CA ASP A 40 14.09 3.20 5.94
C ASP A 40 12.72 3.87 5.79
N VAL A 41 11.93 3.97 6.87
CA VAL A 41 10.66 4.71 6.89
C VAL A 41 10.87 6.19 6.60
N SER A 42 11.89 6.81 7.21
CA SER A 42 12.22 8.23 6.95
C SER A 42 12.63 8.46 5.49
N ALA A 43 13.37 7.53 4.89
CA ALA A 43 13.75 7.58 3.48
C ALA A 43 12.52 7.48 2.56
N ALA A 44 11.58 6.60 2.87
CA ALA A 44 10.34 6.46 2.11
C ALA A 44 9.53 7.77 2.08
N PHE A 45 9.37 8.44 3.23
CA PHE A 45 8.70 9.74 3.28
C PHE A 45 9.46 10.84 2.53
N ALA A 46 10.79 10.81 2.55
CA ALA A 46 11.59 11.76 1.77
C ALA A 46 11.39 11.57 0.26
N ASP A 47 11.28 10.32 -0.20
CA ASP A 47 10.98 10.01 -1.60
C ASP A 47 9.55 10.43 -1.97
N PHE A 48 8.57 10.16 -1.10
CA PHE A 48 7.19 10.59 -1.32
C PHE A 48 7.07 12.12 -1.41
N ALA A 49 7.80 12.85 -0.54
CA ALA A 49 7.85 14.31 -0.60
C ALA A 49 8.39 14.81 -1.95
N ARG A 50 9.40 14.15 -2.53
CA ARG A 50 9.93 14.50 -3.86
C ARG A 50 8.89 14.31 -4.96
N LEU A 51 8.12 13.23 -4.89
CA LEU A 51 7.02 12.98 -5.84
C LEU A 51 5.93 14.05 -5.71
N ALA A 52 5.54 14.37 -4.48
CA ALA A 52 4.50 15.37 -4.20
C ALA A 52 4.89 16.81 -4.60
N MET A 53 6.17 17.10 -4.81
CA MET A 53 6.63 18.40 -5.31
C MET A 53 6.33 18.60 -6.81
N VAL A 54 5.97 17.56 -7.54
CA VAL A 54 5.53 17.66 -8.94
C VAL A 54 4.04 18.01 -8.96
N ASN A 55 3.72 19.30 -9.11
CA ASN A 55 2.35 19.81 -8.95
C ASN A 55 1.30 19.13 -9.84
N ASP A 56 1.69 18.69 -11.04
CA ASP A 56 0.78 18.05 -12.00
C ASP A 56 0.72 16.53 -11.85
N LEU A 57 1.44 15.95 -10.88
CA LEU A 57 1.47 14.51 -10.65
C LEU A 57 0.38 14.10 -9.65
N ASP A 58 -0.69 13.51 -10.17
CA ASP A 58 -1.69 12.84 -9.34
C ASP A 58 -1.15 11.49 -8.87
N LEU A 59 -0.70 11.43 -7.61
CA LEU A 59 -0.11 10.23 -7.02
C LEU A 59 -1.12 9.09 -6.84
N LEU A 60 -2.40 9.42 -6.63
CA LEU A 60 -3.44 8.41 -6.49
C LEU A 60 -3.74 7.78 -7.84
N GLN A 61 -3.85 8.60 -8.90
CA GLN A 61 -3.99 8.11 -10.26
C GLN A 61 -2.76 7.29 -10.70
N LEU A 62 -1.54 7.72 -10.34
CA LEU A 62 -0.31 6.99 -10.63
C LEU A 62 -0.30 5.60 -9.99
N TRP A 63 -0.73 5.51 -8.72
CA TRP A 63 -0.87 4.24 -8.03
C TRP A 63 -1.95 3.37 -8.69
N ALA A 64 -3.13 3.93 -8.96
CA ALA A 64 -4.25 3.19 -9.55
C ALA A 64 -3.91 2.63 -10.94
N ALA A 65 -3.22 3.42 -11.79
CA ALA A 65 -2.81 2.99 -13.13
C ALA A 65 -1.76 1.86 -13.11
N GLY A 66 -0.98 1.75 -12.04
CA GLY A 66 0.01 0.70 -11.85
C GLY A 66 -0.49 -0.52 -11.09
N SER A 67 -1.68 -0.45 -10.48
CA SER A 67 -2.21 -1.49 -9.61
C SER A 67 -3.22 -2.37 -10.34
N ASN A 68 -3.12 -3.67 -10.16
CA ASN A 68 -4.22 -4.56 -10.51
C ASN A 68 -5.32 -4.47 -9.44
N THR A 69 -6.31 -3.60 -9.65
CA THR A 69 -7.43 -3.41 -8.72
C THR A 69 -8.26 -4.68 -8.49
N ASP A 70 -8.23 -5.64 -9.42
CA ASP A 70 -8.90 -6.94 -9.27
C ASP A 70 -8.26 -7.80 -8.17
N ALA A 71 -7.00 -7.53 -7.81
CA ALA A 71 -6.34 -8.21 -6.70
C ALA A 71 -7.03 -7.95 -5.35
N LEU A 72 -7.84 -6.89 -5.22
CA LEU A 72 -8.57 -6.59 -3.98
C LEU A 72 -9.77 -7.51 -3.74
N SER A 73 -10.29 -8.18 -4.78
CA SER A 73 -11.44 -9.09 -4.69
C SER A 73 -11.04 -10.57 -4.64
N MET A 74 -9.76 -10.88 -4.87
CA MET A 74 -9.23 -12.25 -4.84
C MET A 74 -8.83 -12.69 -3.42
N SER A 75 -8.92 -14.00 -3.14
CA SER A 75 -8.31 -14.56 -1.93
C SER A 75 -6.79 -14.47 -2.01
N VAL A 76 -6.13 -14.13 -0.90
CA VAL A 76 -4.66 -14.04 -0.82
C VAL A 76 -3.99 -15.36 -1.25
N ASP A 77 -4.61 -16.50 -0.93
CA ASP A 77 -4.08 -17.83 -1.27
C ASP A 77 -4.05 -18.11 -2.79
N ASP A 78 -4.88 -17.40 -3.57
CA ASP A 78 -5.00 -17.56 -5.01
C ASP A 78 -4.19 -16.52 -5.80
N MET A 79 -3.52 -15.58 -5.12
CA MET A 79 -2.76 -14.50 -5.76
C MET A 79 -1.39 -14.97 -6.24
N ASN A 80 -1.01 -14.56 -7.46
CA ASN A 80 0.39 -14.61 -7.86
C ASN A 80 1.21 -13.49 -7.18
N SER A 81 2.53 -13.54 -7.31
CA SER A 81 3.43 -12.60 -6.63
C SER A 81 3.19 -11.11 -6.97
N ASN A 82 2.74 -10.80 -8.19
CA ASN A 82 2.44 -9.40 -8.57
C ASN A 82 1.10 -8.96 -7.98
N GLN A 83 0.07 -9.81 -8.05
CA GLN A 83 -1.23 -9.54 -7.44
C GLN A 83 -1.12 -9.35 -5.92
N PHE A 84 -0.32 -10.19 -5.25
CA PHE A 84 -0.05 -10.06 -3.83
C PHE A 84 0.66 -8.74 -3.48
N ARG A 85 1.57 -8.28 -4.35
CA ARG A 85 2.22 -6.97 -4.19
C ARG A 85 1.26 -5.81 -4.34
N ASP A 86 0.39 -5.85 -5.34
CA ASP A 86 -0.63 -4.82 -5.55
C ASP A 86 -1.62 -4.78 -4.38
N TRP A 87 -2.00 -5.95 -3.87
CA TRP A 87 -2.80 -6.08 -2.65
C TRP A 87 -2.11 -5.49 -1.42
N LEU A 88 -0.81 -5.78 -1.22
CA LEU A 88 -0.03 -5.15 -0.14
C LEU A 88 0.06 -3.63 -0.30
N ALA A 89 0.19 -3.11 -1.52
CA ALA A 89 0.21 -1.67 -1.79
C ALA A 89 -1.12 -1.01 -1.42
N ALA A 90 -2.25 -1.63 -1.76
CA ALA A 90 -3.57 -1.15 -1.40
C ALA A 90 -3.80 -1.14 0.13
N ILE A 91 -3.41 -2.21 0.82
CA ILE A 91 -3.44 -2.26 2.30
C ILE A 91 -2.54 -1.17 2.90
N GLY A 92 -1.34 -0.98 2.33
CA GLY A 92 -0.40 0.05 2.76
C GLY A 92 -0.99 1.46 2.65
N LEU A 93 -1.71 1.76 1.57
CA LEU A 93 -2.43 3.01 1.39
C LEU A 93 -3.48 3.20 2.50
N GLY A 94 -4.37 2.23 2.70
CA GLY A 94 -5.39 2.29 3.74
C GLY A 94 -4.81 2.48 5.15
N ARG A 95 -3.74 1.74 5.48
CA ARG A 95 -3.03 1.89 6.77
C ARG A 95 -2.40 3.27 6.94
N THR A 96 -1.94 3.90 5.86
CA THR A 96 -1.40 5.26 5.90
C THR A 96 -2.50 6.28 6.19
N LEU A 97 -3.69 6.11 5.60
CA LEU A 97 -4.86 6.94 5.91
C LEU A 97 -5.31 6.76 7.36
N ARG A 98 -5.35 5.53 7.87
CA ARG A 98 -5.64 5.27 9.29
C ARG A 98 -4.65 5.96 10.22
N MET A 99 -3.35 5.90 9.89
CA MET A 99 -2.32 6.59 10.66
C MET A 99 -2.54 8.12 10.70
N TYR A 100 -2.99 8.71 9.59
CA TYR A 100 -3.38 10.11 9.53
C TYR A 100 -4.58 10.41 10.42
N ASP A 101 -5.62 9.57 10.35
CA ASP A 101 -6.82 9.66 11.18
C ASP A 101 -6.52 9.55 12.67
N ASP A 102 -5.71 8.57 13.07
CA ASP A 102 -5.29 8.38 14.45
C ASP A 102 -4.50 9.59 14.97
N ALA A 103 -3.62 10.17 14.13
CA ALA A 103 -2.76 11.29 14.51
C ALA A 103 -3.50 12.63 14.61
N LEU A 104 -4.53 12.85 13.79
CA LEU A 104 -5.26 14.12 13.70
C LEU A 104 -6.71 14.04 14.20
N HIS A 105 -7.12 12.87 14.70
CA HIS A 105 -8.49 12.58 15.12
C HIS A 105 -9.52 12.89 14.02
N THR A 106 -9.30 12.35 12.83
CA THR A 106 -10.20 12.48 11.67
C THR A 106 -10.85 11.15 11.29
N GLU A 107 -11.81 11.18 10.35
CA GLU A 107 -12.51 10.00 9.80
C GLU A 107 -12.32 9.94 8.26
N PHE A 108 -11.12 10.28 7.79
CA PHE A 108 -10.82 10.41 6.37
C PHE A 108 -10.70 9.05 5.67
N GLU A 109 -10.18 8.02 6.33
CA GLU A 109 -10.07 6.65 5.82
C GLU A 109 -11.44 6.14 5.38
N ASP A 110 -12.47 6.29 6.22
CA ASP A 110 -13.84 5.84 5.91
C ASP A 110 -14.41 6.61 4.71
N GLN A 111 -14.24 7.93 4.67
CA GLN A 111 -14.68 8.75 3.53
C GLN A 111 -13.96 8.40 2.23
N PHE A 112 -12.68 8.04 2.31
CA PHE A 112 -11.89 7.59 1.17
C PHE A 112 -12.39 6.23 0.66
N ASN A 113 -12.58 5.26 1.57
CA ASN A 113 -13.08 3.93 1.23
C ASN A 113 -14.47 3.98 0.59
N ASP A 114 -15.38 4.78 1.14
CA ASP A 114 -16.72 4.99 0.56
C ASP A 114 -16.67 5.53 -0.88
N ARG A 115 -15.72 6.44 -1.15
CA ARG A 115 -15.53 7.00 -2.50
C ARG A 115 -14.91 5.97 -3.43
N LEU A 116 -13.91 5.23 -2.96
CA LEU A 116 -13.24 4.19 -3.74
C LEU A 116 -14.23 3.09 -4.13
N GLN A 117 -15.06 2.63 -3.18
CA GLN A 117 -16.08 1.62 -3.45
C GLN A 117 -17.08 2.10 -4.51
N LYS A 118 -17.58 3.34 -4.42
CA LYS A 118 -18.47 3.91 -5.43
C LYS A 118 -17.84 4.00 -6.81
N LEU A 119 -16.54 4.30 -6.88
CA LEU A 119 -15.81 4.33 -8.16
C LEU A 119 -15.66 2.93 -8.75
N ILE A 120 -15.39 1.92 -7.94
CA ILE A 120 -15.31 0.52 -8.37
C ILE A 120 -16.69 0.03 -8.84
N GLU A 121 -17.76 0.33 -8.09
CA GLU A 121 -19.14 0.00 -8.46
C GLU A 121 -19.52 0.63 -9.81
N PHE A 122 -19.26 1.92 -9.99
CA PHE A 122 -19.53 2.62 -11.26
C PHE A 122 -18.74 2.04 -12.44
N ALA A 123 -17.45 1.75 -12.24
CA ALA A 123 -16.62 1.15 -13.29
C ALA A 123 -17.11 -0.26 -13.68
N ASN A 124 -17.59 -1.05 -12.71
CA ASN A 124 -18.16 -2.37 -12.99
C ASN A 124 -19.52 -2.28 -13.68
N GLU A 125 -20.38 -1.32 -13.29
CA GLU A 125 -21.67 -1.07 -13.95
C GLU A 125 -21.50 -0.61 -15.41
N GLU A 126 -20.52 0.28 -15.69
CA GLU A 126 -20.21 0.70 -17.07
C GLU A 126 -19.66 -0.44 -17.96
N LEU A 127 -19.00 -1.43 -17.36
CA LEU A 127 -18.51 -2.62 -18.07
C LEU A 127 -19.62 -3.65 -18.30
N ASP A 128 -20.48 -3.89 -17.31
CA ASP A 128 -21.64 -4.78 -17.44
C ASP A 128 -22.63 -4.25 -18.51
N ASP A 129 -22.88 -2.93 -18.56
CA ASP A 129 -23.74 -2.32 -19.59
C ASP A 129 -23.14 -2.40 -21.01
N GLN A 130 -21.81 -2.54 -21.15
CA GLN A 130 -21.15 -2.77 -22.44
C GLN A 130 -21.18 -4.26 -22.86
N GLU A 131 -21.22 -5.22 -21.93
CA GLU A 131 -21.39 -6.64 -22.29
C GLU A 131 -22.81 -7.00 -22.78
N PHE A 132 -23.82 -6.18 -22.47
CA PHE A 132 -25.21 -6.39 -22.94
C PHE A 132 -25.56 -5.67 -24.25
N SER A 133 -24.58 -5.10 -24.97
CA SER A 133 -24.81 -4.36 -26.22
C SER A 133 -24.14 -4.92 -27.49
N GLU A 134 -23.83 -6.23 -27.54
CA GLU A 134 -23.58 -6.98 -28.79
C GLU A 134 -24.84 -7.68 -29.38
#